data_AF-A0A832CH38-F1
#
_entry.id   AF-A0A832CH38-F1
#
_cell.length_a   1.000
_cell.length_b   1.000
_cell.length_c   1.000
_cell.angle_alpha   90.00
_cell.angle_beta   90.00
_cell.angle_gamma   90.00
#
_symmetry.space_group_name_H-M   'P 1'
#
loop_
_entity.id
_entity.type
_entity.pdbx_description
1 polymer ?
#
loop_
_entity_poly.entity_id
_entity_poly.type
_entity_poly.pdbx_seq_one_letter_code
_entity_poly.pdbx_strand_id
1 'polypeptide(L)'
;MRLSEWRQLVQEHGCLEMVSRLLEKIEKSKLNAYITVCKEESLRRAEEYDRGKVKGRLAGVPVAVKDNITTKGIRTTCASKMLSNYIPVFDAHVVERLKEEGAIIIGKTNMDEFGMGTTTETSYFGVVRNPHDLSRVAGGSSGGSAAALAGEEAVLALGSDTGGSIRCPASFCGVYGLKPTYGLVSRYGLIPYANSLEQIGPMANSIEDLALLLGVIAGKDERDSTNAGKGFEFRESKEFRIAVVKNTTAEEQIMDRFYDTLNGFEYEEIELPSLKYALAAYYVIAMSEASSNLARYDGVRYGYSVPELT
;
A
#
# COMPACT_ATOMS: atom_id res chain seq x y z
N MET A 1 5.68 -5.50 -13.54
CA MET A 1 6.61 -4.58 -14.23
C MET A 1 7.42 -3.76 -13.23
N ARG A 2 8.73 -3.63 -13.48
CA ARG A 2 9.67 -2.76 -12.74
C ARG A 2 9.66 -1.33 -13.30
N LEU A 3 10.12 -0.35 -12.52
CA LEU A 3 10.19 1.03 -12.95
C LEU A 3 11.14 1.25 -14.13
N SER A 4 12.26 0.54 -14.18
CA SER A 4 13.20 0.62 -15.31
C SER A 4 12.55 0.20 -16.62
N GLU A 5 11.79 -0.90 -16.61
CA GLU A 5 11.04 -1.40 -17.76
C GLU A 5 9.95 -0.41 -18.18
N TRP A 6 9.20 0.13 -17.22
CA TRP A 6 8.19 1.16 -17.50
C TRP A 6 8.80 2.39 -18.18
N ARG A 7 9.93 2.88 -17.65
CA ARG A 7 10.63 4.04 -18.21
C ARG A 7 11.13 3.79 -19.63
N GLN A 8 11.63 2.59 -19.93
CA GLN A 8 12.01 2.21 -21.28
C GLN A 8 10.80 2.26 -22.23
N LEU A 9 9.68 1.65 -21.85
CA LEU A 9 8.46 1.66 -22.66
C LEU A 9 7.92 3.08 -22.88
N VAL A 10 8.00 3.95 -21.86
CA VAL A 10 7.62 5.37 -21.99
C VAL A 10 8.56 6.12 -22.95
N GLN A 11 9.86 5.81 -22.97
CA GLN A 11 10.79 6.40 -23.94
C GLN A 11 10.50 5.94 -25.37
N GLU A 12 10.08 4.69 -25.55
CA GLU A 12 9.79 4.09 -26.86
C GLU A 12 8.42 4.50 -27.44
N HIS A 13 7.40 4.65 -26.58
CA HIS A 13 6.00 4.84 -27.01
C HIS A 13 5.34 6.13 -26.51
N GLY A 14 5.95 6.84 -25.57
CA GLY A 14 5.32 8.00 -24.90
C GLY A 14 4.50 7.62 -23.67
N CYS A 15 4.42 8.54 -22.71
CA CYS A 15 3.75 8.30 -21.43
C CYS A 15 2.24 8.21 -21.59
N LEU A 16 1.63 9.07 -22.41
CA LEU A 16 0.19 9.06 -22.65
C LEU A 16 -0.29 7.72 -23.21
N GLU A 17 0.43 7.19 -24.21
CA GLU A 17 0.11 5.89 -24.79
C GLU A 17 0.23 4.77 -23.77
N MET A 18 1.34 4.72 -23.03
CA MET A 18 1.56 3.68 -22.02
C MET A 18 0.54 3.72 -20.89
N VAL A 19 0.16 4.91 -20.41
CA VAL A 19 -0.89 5.08 -19.39
C VAL A 19 -2.25 4.69 -19.95
N SER A 20 -2.57 5.01 -21.21
CA SER A 20 -3.81 4.56 -21.85
C SER A 20 -3.90 3.03 -21.91
N ARG A 21 -2.83 2.36 -22.33
CA ARG A 21 -2.74 0.88 -22.36
C ARG A 21 -2.91 0.29 -20.96
N LEU A 22 -2.32 0.90 -19.94
CA LEU A 22 -2.47 0.46 -18.54
C LEU A 22 -3.92 0.60 -18.06
N LEU A 23 -4.59 1.72 -18.37
CA LEU A 23 -5.99 1.94 -18.02
C LEU A 23 -6.93 0.94 -18.70
N GLU A 24 -6.68 0.61 -19.97
CA GLU A 24 -7.42 -0.44 -20.68
C GLU A 24 -7.23 -1.82 -20.04
N LYS A 25 -6.02 -2.11 -19.53
CA LYS A 25 -5.74 -3.35 -18.82
C LYS A 25 -6.51 -3.42 -17.51
N ILE A 26 -6.52 -2.32 -16.73
CA ILE A 26 -7.30 -2.20 -15.49
C ILE A 26 -8.79 -2.42 -15.76
N GLU A 27 -9.33 -1.80 -16.82
CA GLU A 27 -10.75 -1.91 -17.18
C GLU A 27 -11.18 -3.34 -17.52
N LYS A 28 -10.29 -4.13 -18.14
CA LYS A 28 -10.53 -5.55 -18.51
C LYS A 28 -10.21 -6.53 -17.38
N SER A 29 -9.66 -6.05 -16.27
CA SER A 29 -9.15 -6.90 -15.19
C SER A 29 -10.26 -7.63 -14.43
N LYS A 30 -9.95 -8.84 -13.98
CA LYS A 30 -10.80 -9.65 -13.08
C LYS A 30 -10.31 -9.64 -11.64
N LEU A 31 -9.30 -8.83 -11.32
CA LEU A 31 -8.67 -8.81 -10.00
C LEU A 31 -9.48 -8.04 -8.96
N ASN A 32 -10.32 -7.11 -9.39
CA ASN A 32 -11.01 -6.14 -8.51
C ASN A 32 -10.04 -5.33 -7.65
N ALA A 33 -8.84 -5.04 -8.17
CA ALA A 33 -7.75 -4.40 -7.43
C ALA A 33 -8.02 -2.92 -7.09
N TYR A 34 -8.96 -2.26 -7.76
CA TYR A 34 -9.27 -0.83 -7.62
C TYR A 34 -10.73 -0.59 -7.23
N ILE A 35 -10.95 0.34 -6.29
CA ILE A 35 -12.29 0.87 -5.97
C ILE A 35 -12.60 2.10 -6.84
N THR A 36 -11.59 2.94 -7.09
CA THR A 36 -11.72 4.15 -7.90
C THR A 36 -10.52 4.25 -8.83
N VAL A 37 -10.75 4.23 -10.14
CA VAL A 37 -9.70 4.46 -11.15
C VAL A 37 -9.70 5.93 -11.55
N CYS A 38 -8.54 6.57 -11.60
CA CYS A 38 -8.40 8.01 -11.87
C CYS A 38 -8.14 8.27 -13.36
N LYS A 39 -9.01 7.79 -14.25
CA LYS A 39 -8.78 7.72 -15.71
C LYS A 39 -8.41 9.07 -16.32
N GLU A 40 -9.26 10.08 -16.14
CA GLU A 40 -9.11 11.40 -16.78
C GLU A 40 -7.87 12.12 -16.27
N GLU A 41 -7.67 12.13 -14.96
CA GLU A 41 -6.50 12.76 -14.34
C GLU A 41 -5.20 12.05 -14.74
N SER A 42 -5.21 10.72 -14.86
CA SER A 42 -4.04 9.95 -15.26
C SER A 42 -3.59 10.27 -16.68
N LEU A 43 -4.53 10.33 -17.63
CA LEU A 43 -4.26 10.71 -19.02
C LEU A 43 -3.76 12.16 -19.11
N ARG A 44 -4.38 13.08 -18.37
CA ARG A 44 -3.97 14.49 -18.31
C ARG A 44 -2.52 14.64 -17.83
N ARG A 45 -2.17 13.95 -16.73
CA ARG A 45 -0.81 13.97 -16.16
C ARG A 45 0.23 13.33 -17.09
N ALA A 46 -0.15 12.27 -17.80
CA ALA A 46 0.72 11.64 -18.80
C ALA A 46 0.99 12.58 -19.99
N GLU A 47 -0.01 13.31 -20.47
CA GLU A 47 0.16 14.33 -21.53
C GLU A 47 1.04 15.50 -21.05
N GLU A 48 0.90 15.93 -19.79
CA GLU A 48 1.79 16.93 -19.19
C GLU A 48 3.25 16.45 -19.13
N TYR A 49 3.47 15.16 -18.83
CA TYR A 49 4.80 14.55 -18.84
C TYR A 49 5.41 14.56 -20.25
N ASP A 50 4.68 14.12 -21.27
CA ASP A 50 5.16 14.10 -22.66
C ASP A 50 5.49 15.51 -23.18
N ARG A 51 4.80 16.53 -22.65
CA ARG A 51 5.10 17.96 -22.91
C ARG A 51 6.24 18.53 -22.06
N GLY A 52 6.90 17.72 -21.23
CA GLY A 52 8.01 18.13 -20.37
C GLY A 52 7.62 19.03 -19.19
N LYS A 53 6.33 19.06 -18.81
CA LYS A 53 5.82 19.91 -17.71
C LYS A 53 5.91 19.25 -16.34
N VAL A 54 6.07 17.93 -16.30
CA VAL A 54 6.19 17.16 -15.05
C VAL A 54 7.65 16.77 -14.85
N LYS A 55 8.14 16.94 -13.62
CA LYS A 55 9.51 16.62 -13.19
C LYS A 55 9.47 15.89 -11.86
N GLY A 56 10.62 15.37 -11.44
CA GLY A 56 10.77 14.62 -10.20
C GLY A 56 11.15 13.17 -10.46
N ARG A 57 11.48 12.47 -9.39
CA ARG A 57 11.96 11.08 -9.40
C ARG A 57 10.89 10.10 -9.85
N LEU A 58 9.61 10.46 -9.76
CA LEU A 58 8.45 9.66 -10.15
C LEU A 58 7.68 10.26 -11.33
N ALA A 59 8.26 11.21 -12.06
CA ALA A 59 7.63 11.83 -13.22
C ALA A 59 7.18 10.76 -14.24
N GLY A 60 5.89 10.76 -14.56
CA GLY A 60 5.30 9.82 -15.53
C GLY A 60 5.11 8.39 -15.01
N VAL A 61 5.25 8.16 -13.69
CA VAL A 61 5.15 6.83 -13.07
C VAL A 61 3.74 6.61 -12.49
N PRO A 62 3.01 5.58 -12.93
CA PRO A 62 1.75 5.15 -12.32
C PRO A 62 1.96 4.57 -10.92
N VAL A 63 1.33 5.20 -9.93
CA VAL A 63 1.35 4.77 -8.53
C VAL A 63 -0.07 4.49 -8.05
N ALA A 64 -0.31 3.26 -7.58
CA ALA A 64 -1.57 2.86 -6.98
C ALA A 64 -1.58 3.18 -5.48
N VAL A 65 -2.68 3.71 -4.95
CA VAL A 65 -2.72 4.20 -3.56
C VAL A 65 -3.86 3.51 -2.80
N LYS A 66 -3.55 2.83 -1.70
CA LYS A 66 -4.58 2.17 -0.87
C LYS A 66 -5.70 3.12 -0.45
N ASP A 67 -6.93 2.63 -0.50
CA ASP A 67 -8.11 3.48 -0.35
C ASP A 67 -8.42 3.97 1.08
N ASN A 68 -7.56 3.68 2.04
CA ASN A 68 -7.53 4.34 3.35
C ASN A 68 -6.49 5.47 3.45
N ILE A 69 -5.82 5.80 2.34
CA ILE A 69 -4.92 6.96 2.25
C ILE A 69 -5.69 8.09 1.56
N THR A 70 -5.84 9.19 2.28
CA THR A 70 -6.58 10.38 1.83
C THR A 70 -5.93 10.99 0.59
N THR A 71 -6.74 11.24 -0.44
CA THR A 71 -6.32 11.88 -1.68
C THR A 71 -7.34 12.95 -2.05
N LYS A 72 -6.92 14.22 -2.12
CA LYS A 72 -7.80 15.37 -2.34
C LYS A 72 -8.57 15.20 -3.65
N GLY A 73 -9.90 15.35 -3.57
CA GLY A 73 -10.77 15.27 -4.74
C GLY A 73 -10.96 13.87 -5.32
N ILE A 74 -10.33 12.83 -4.75
CA ILE A 74 -10.48 11.44 -5.17
C ILE A 74 -11.17 10.66 -4.07
N ARG A 75 -12.30 10.04 -4.41
CA ARG A 75 -13.13 9.26 -3.48
C ARG A 75 -12.29 8.27 -2.67
N THR A 76 -12.44 8.32 -1.35
CA THR A 76 -11.64 7.56 -0.39
C THR A 76 -12.58 6.85 0.57
N THR A 77 -12.75 5.55 0.42
CA THR A 77 -13.88 4.80 1.02
C THR A 77 -13.46 3.86 2.14
N CYS A 78 -12.17 3.60 2.32
CA CYS A 78 -11.69 2.54 3.21
C CYS A 78 -12.33 1.17 2.92
N ALA A 79 -12.74 0.93 1.67
CA ALA A 79 -13.53 -0.24 1.27
C ALA A 79 -14.84 -0.44 2.07
N SER A 80 -15.39 0.65 2.62
CA SER A 80 -16.57 0.61 3.49
C SER A 80 -17.78 1.28 2.84
N LYS A 81 -18.97 0.76 3.15
CA LYS A 81 -20.22 1.48 2.91
C LYS A 81 -20.23 2.84 3.63
N MET A 82 -19.65 2.91 4.83
CA MET A 82 -19.64 4.10 5.68
C MET A 82 -19.01 5.32 4.98
N LEU A 83 -18.05 5.11 4.09
CA LEU A 83 -17.36 6.18 3.36
C LEU A 83 -17.52 6.05 1.85
N SER A 84 -18.52 5.31 1.37
CA SER A 84 -18.66 4.99 -0.05
C SER A 84 -18.79 6.20 -0.98
N ASN A 85 -19.18 7.35 -0.43
CA ASN A 85 -19.34 8.65 -1.10
C ASN A 85 -18.38 9.74 -0.56
N TYR A 86 -17.44 9.41 0.33
CA TYR A 86 -16.55 10.41 0.92
C TYR A 86 -15.47 10.86 -0.07
N ILE A 87 -15.39 12.18 -0.28
CA ILE A 87 -14.36 12.83 -1.09
C ILE A 87 -13.54 13.74 -0.18
N PRO A 88 -12.26 13.41 0.10
CA PRO A 88 -11.43 14.23 0.97
C PRO A 88 -11.13 15.62 0.38
N VAL A 89 -10.99 16.60 1.27
CA VAL A 89 -10.67 18.00 0.93
C VAL A 89 -9.17 18.34 1.01
N PHE A 90 -8.34 17.37 1.41
CA PHE A 90 -6.89 17.51 1.55
C PHE A 90 -6.18 16.24 1.07
N ASP A 91 -4.87 16.32 0.84
CA ASP A 91 -4.02 15.18 0.51
C ASP A 91 -3.34 14.66 1.78
N ALA A 92 -3.15 13.33 1.88
CA ALA A 92 -2.22 12.78 2.85
C ALA A 92 -0.79 13.25 2.54
N HIS A 93 0.08 13.30 3.56
CA HIS A 93 1.46 13.77 3.36
C HIS A 93 2.21 12.97 2.29
N VAL A 94 2.03 11.65 2.29
CA VAL A 94 2.64 10.78 1.27
C VAL A 94 2.12 11.07 -0.14
N VAL A 95 0.86 11.49 -0.26
CA VAL A 95 0.22 11.83 -1.54
C VAL A 95 0.73 13.18 -2.05
N GLU A 96 0.89 14.17 -1.17
CA GLU A 96 1.55 15.45 -1.49
C GLU A 96 2.93 15.19 -2.12
N ARG A 97 3.75 14.37 -1.46
CA ARG A 97 5.10 14.04 -1.91
C ARG A 97 5.14 13.25 -3.22
N LEU A 98 4.21 12.32 -3.41
CA LEU A 98 4.06 11.63 -4.70
C LEU A 98 3.77 12.63 -5.82
N LYS A 99 2.83 13.57 -5.61
CA LYS A 99 2.48 14.59 -6.59
C LYS A 99 3.63 15.55 -6.89
N GLU A 100 4.36 15.98 -5.85
CA GLU A 100 5.57 16.82 -5.96
C GLU A 100 6.67 16.14 -6.78
N GLU A 101 6.84 14.83 -6.63
CA GLU A 101 7.80 14.03 -7.40
C GLU A 101 7.29 13.61 -8.79
N GLY A 102 6.13 14.12 -9.21
CA GLY A 102 5.61 13.95 -10.56
C GLY A 102 4.85 12.64 -10.81
N ALA A 103 4.52 11.89 -9.76
CA ALA A 103 3.77 10.65 -9.89
C ALA A 103 2.39 10.86 -10.53
N ILE A 104 1.90 9.81 -11.19
CA ILE A 104 0.55 9.68 -11.69
C ILE A 104 -0.20 8.76 -10.74
N ILE A 105 -1.14 9.29 -9.96
CA ILE A 105 -1.98 8.46 -9.07
C ILE A 105 -3.01 7.75 -9.95
N ILE A 106 -2.76 6.49 -10.29
CA ILE A 106 -3.55 5.73 -11.27
C ILE A 106 -4.94 5.35 -10.72
N GLY A 107 -5.05 5.20 -9.40
CA GLY A 107 -6.30 4.86 -8.74
C GLY A 107 -6.14 4.56 -7.25
N LYS A 108 -7.29 4.36 -6.61
CA LYS A 108 -7.41 3.94 -5.22
C LYS A 108 -7.65 2.44 -5.13
N THR A 109 -6.75 1.72 -4.47
CA THR A 109 -6.78 0.24 -4.45
C THR A 109 -7.72 -0.30 -3.38
N ASN A 110 -8.33 -1.44 -3.70
CA ASN A 110 -9.24 -2.15 -2.84
C ASN A 110 -8.50 -2.78 -1.64
N MET A 111 -9.24 -3.02 -0.56
CA MET A 111 -8.70 -3.41 0.75
C MET A 111 -9.76 -4.05 1.63
N ASP A 112 -9.37 -4.74 2.71
CA ASP A 112 -10.33 -5.05 3.77
C ASP A 112 -10.94 -3.77 4.33
N GLU A 113 -12.21 -3.85 4.73
CA GLU A 113 -12.95 -2.70 5.26
C GLU A 113 -12.19 -2.10 6.46
N PHE A 114 -11.93 -0.78 6.40
CA PHE A 114 -11.12 -0.03 7.39
C PHE A 114 -9.71 -0.60 7.69
N GLY A 115 -9.19 -1.47 6.81
CA GLY A 115 -7.90 -2.09 6.98
C GLY A 115 -7.91 -3.32 7.89
N MET A 116 -9.10 -3.79 8.29
CA MET A 116 -9.30 -4.84 9.28
C MET A 116 -9.55 -6.20 8.61
N GLY A 117 -8.47 -6.88 8.27
CA GLY A 117 -8.54 -8.23 7.70
C GLY A 117 -7.21 -8.66 7.10
N THR A 118 -7.19 -9.90 6.60
CA THR A 118 -5.98 -10.56 6.09
C THR A 118 -6.21 -11.19 4.71
N THR A 119 -7.36 -10.93 4.08
CA THR A 119 -7.72 -11.56 2.79
C THR A 119 -8.33 -10.60 1.77
N THR A 120 -8.71 -9.38 2.17
CA THR A 120 -9.46 -8.42 1.36
C THR A 120 -10.88 -8.88 0.97
N GLU A 121 -11.39 -9.95 1.58
CA GLU A 121 -12.75 -10.44 1.33
C GLU A 121 -13.82 -9.58 1.99
N THR A 122 -13.45 -8.83 3.03
CA THR A 122 -14.38 -7.98 3.79
C THR A 122 -14.73 -6.68 3.07
N SER A 123 -14.09 -6.37 1.94
CA SER A 123 -14.38 -5.18 1.15
C SER A 123 -15.86 -5.09 0.77
N TYR A 124 -16.50 -3.97 1.08
CA TYR A 124 -17.85 -3.66 0.61
C TYR A 124 -17.94 -3.64 -0.93
N PHE A 125 -16.82 -3.41 -1.63
CA PHE A 125 -16.75 -3.37 -3.09
C PHE A 125 -16.36 -4.73 -3.70
N GLY A 126 -16.37 -5.80 -2.90
CA GLY A 126 -16.13 -7.16 -3.33
C GLY A 126 -14.68 -7.61 -3.22
N VAL A 127 -14.48 -8.91 -3.34
CA VAL A 127 -13.22 -9.61 -3.09
C VAL A 127 -12.16 -9.23 -4.12
N VAL A 128 -10.92 -9.02 -3.66
CA VAL A 128 -9.73 -8.95 -4.53
C VAL A 128 -9.20 -10.35 -4.81
N ARG A 129 -8.98 -10.68 -6.09
CA ARG A 129 -8.45 -11.97 -6.51
C ARG A 129 -6.93 -11.96 -6.64
N ASN A 130 -6.29 -13.09 -6.35
CA ASN A 130 -4.86 -13.25 -6.52
C ASN A 130 -4.50 -13.39 -8.02
N PRO A 131 -3.55 -12.61 -8.56
CA PRO A 131 -3.14 -12.74 -9.97
C PRO A 131 -2.54 -14.10 -10.35
N HIS A 132 -1.99 -14.85 -9.39
CA HIS A 132 -1.44 -16.18 -9.63
C HIS A 132 -2.50 -17.28 -9.70
N ASP A 133 -3.67 -17.06 -9.06
CA ASP A 133 -4.81 -17.97 -9.05
C ASP A 133 -6.07 -17.20 -8.64
N LEU A 134 -6.97 -16.93 -9.61
CA LEU A 134 -8.17 -16.12 -9.39
C LEU A 134 -9.18 -16.76 -8.41
N SER A 135 -9.01 -18.03 -8.05
CA SER A 135 -9.82 -18.67 -7.00
C SER A 135 -9.36 -18.32 -5.58
N ARG A 136 -8.16 -17.76 -5.44
CA ARG A 136 -7.50 -17.46 -4.14
C ARG A 136 -7.54 -15.98 -3.79
N VAL A 137 -7.33 -15.73 -2.51
CA VAL A 137 -7.23 -14.38 -1.92
C VAL A 137 -5.88 -13.74 -2.23
N ALA A 138 -5.86 -12.42 -2.38
CA ALA A 138 -4.64 -11.63 -2.56
C ALA A 138 -3.92 -11.29 -1.24
N GLY A 139 -4.41 -11.81 -0.11
CA GLY A 139 -4.00 -11.39 1.23
C GLY A 139 -4.66 -10.06 1.62
N GLY A 140 -4.28 -9.51 2.77
CA GLY A 140 -4.93 -8.30 3.26
C GLY A 140 -4.20 -7.61 4.41
N SER A 141 -4.53 -6.35 4.70
CA SER A 141 -5.62 -5.58 4.08
C SER A 141 -5.22 -4.79 2.83
N SER A 142 -3.94 -4.75 2.43
CA SER A 142 -3.52 -4.07 1.19
C SER A 142 -3.57 -4.99 -0.05
N GLY A 143 -4.56 -5.89 -0.13
CA GLY A 143 -4.65 -6.89 -1.20
C GLY A 143 -4.76 -6.28 -2.59
N GLY A 144 -5.53 -5.19 -2.76
CA GLY A 144 -5.62 -4.48 -4.04
C GLY A 144 -4.29 -3.87 -4.48
N SER A 145 -3.50 -3.33 -3.54
CA SER A 145 -2.16 -2.79 -3.84
C SER A 145 -1.20 -3.89 -4.32
N ALA A 146 -1.22 -5.06 -3.69
CA ALA A 146 -0.37 -6.19 -4.10
C ALA A 146 -0.84 -6.81 -5.42
N ALA A 147 -2.14 -7.02 -5.58
CA ALA A 147 -2.73 -7.57 -6.79
C ALA A 147 -2.52 -6.64 -8.00
N ALA A 148 -2.61 -5.32 -7.83
CA ALA A 148 -2.31 -4.36 -8.89
C ALA A 148 -0.86 -4.47 -9.37
N LEU A 149 0.11 -4.68 -8.46
CA LEU A 149 1.52 -4.84 -8.83
C LEU A 149 1.79 -6.17 -9.54
N ALA A 150 1.27 -7.27 -8.99
CA ALA A 150 1.45 -8.62 -9.54
C ALA A 150 0.69 -8.81 -10.87
N GLY A 151 -0.46 -8.14 -11.03
CA GLY A 151 -1.21 -8.06 -12.28
C GLY A 151 -0.63 -7.07 -13.29
N GLU A 152 0.44 -6.34 -12.94
CA GLU A 152 1.04 -5.24 -13.71
C GLU A 152 0.00 -4.20 -14.18
N GLU A 153 -0.85 -3.82 -13.25
CA GLU A 153 -1.83 -2.72 -13.34
C GLU A 153 -1.34 -1.45 -12.64
N ALA A 154 -0.13 -1.49 -12.06
CA ALA A 154 0.60 -0.36 -11.52
C ALA A 154 2.11 -0.64 -11.58
N VAL A 155 2.92 0.42 -11.51
CA VAL A 155 4.38 0.30 -11.42
C VAL A 155 4.83 0.28 -9.97
N LEU A 156 4.25 1.15 -9.16
CA LEU A 156 4.48 1.23 -7.72
C LEU A 156 3.13 1.25 -6.99
N ALA A 157 3.12 0.87 -5.72
CA ALA A 157 1.92 1.03 -4.89
C ALA A 157 2.25 1.45 -3.46
N LEU A 158 1.28 2.11 -2.83
CA LEU A 158 1.26 2.32 -1.38
C LEU A 158 0.27 1.36 -0.72
N GLY A 159 0.65 0.85 0.44
CA GLY A 159 -0.21 0.14 1.37
C GLY A 159 -0.14 0.75 2.76
N SER A 160 -0.87 0.14 3.70
CA SER A 160 -0.74 0.41 5.14
C SER A 160 -0.67 -0.91 5.88
N ASP A 161 0.18 -0.98 6.90
CA ASP A 161 0.45 -2.19 7.69
C ASP A 161 0.31 -1.90 9.18
N THR A 162 -0.68 -2.54 9.81
CA THR A 162 -0.94 -2.46 11.26
C THR A 162 -0.49 -3.74 11.98
N GLY A 163 -0.72 -4.90 11.37
CA GLY A 163 -0.35 -6.21 11.92
C GLY A 163 0.22 -7.19 10.88
N GLY A 164 0.58 -6.71 9.70
CA GLY A 164 0.96 -7.52 8.54
C GLY A 164 0.39 -7.04 7.22
N SER A 165 -0.40 -5.97 7.22
CA SER A 165 -1.26 -5.62 6.09
C SER A 165 -0.57 -5.11 4.82
N ILE A 166 0.75 -4.95 4.81
CA ILE A 166 1.57 -4.82 3.58
C ILE A 166 2.30 -6.14 3.31
N ARG A 167 2.94 -6.72 4.34
CA ARG A 167 3.82 -7.90 4.19
C ARG A 167 3.06 -9.17 3.81
N CYS A 168 1.87 -9.38 4.37
CA CYS A 168 0.99 -10.51 4.04
C CYS A 168 0.55 -10.48 2.57
N PRO A 169 -0.09 -9.42 2.05
CA PRO A 169 -0.48 -9.41 0.65
C PRO A 169 0.72 -9.38 -0.30
N ALA A 170 1.86 -8.81 0.12
CA ALA A 170 3.11 -8.91 -0.64
C ALA A 170 3.58 -10.37 -0.81
N SER A 171 3.57 -11.15 0.27
CA SER A 171 3.88 -12.58 0.24
C SER A 171 2.91 -13.37 -0.64
N PHE A 172 1.59 -13.11 -0.51
CA PHE A 172 0.57 -13.85 -1.26
C PHE A 172 0.59 -13.56 -2.77
N CYS A 173 0.92 -12.34 -3.17
CA CYS A 173 0.98 -11.94 -4.57
C CYS A 173 2.39 -12.02 -5.18
N GLY A 174 3.41 -12.44 -4.42
CA GLY A 174 4.78 -12.56 -4.93
C GLY A 174 5.41 -11.22 -5.32
N VAL A 175 5.17 -10.17 -4.53
CA VAL A 175 5.74 -8.82 -4.73
C VAL A 175 6.52 -8.37 -3.50
N TYR A 176 7.28 -7.28 -3.60
CA TYR A 176 7.99 -6.71 -2.46
C TYR A 176 7.10 -5.70 -1.73
N GLY A 177 7.04 -5.79 -0.41
CA GLY A 177 6.31 -4.86 0.45
C GLY A 177 7.03 -4.66 1.76
N LEU A 178 7.19 -3.40 2.17
CA LEU A 178 7.91 -3.04 3.39
C LEU A 178 7.03 -2.20 4.30
N LYS A 179 6.87 -2.64 5.55
CA LYS A 179 6.43 -1.76 6.63
C LYS A 179 7.67 -1.09 7.23
N PRO A 180 7.87 0.23 7.06
CA PRO A 180 9.02 0.90 7.63
C PRO A 180 8.93 0.98 9.17
N THR A 181 10.00 1.50 9.77
CA THR A 181 10.00 1.90 11.18
C THR A 181 8.82 2.83 11.46
N TYR A 182 8.14 2.59 12.58
CA TYR A 182 7.07 3.48 13.05
C TYR A 182 7.62 4.91 13.22
N GLY A 183 6.90 5.89 12.68
CA GLY A 183 7.32 7.30 12.65
C GLY A 183 8.26 7.69 11.49
N LEU A 184 8.77 6.77 10.67
CA LEU A 184 9.61 7.14 9.50
C LEU A 184 8.81 7.84 8.39
N VAL A 185 7.59 7.37 8.15
CA VAL A 185 6.61 7.94 7.22
C VAL A 185 5.50 8.58 8.04
N SER A 186 5.03 9.77 7.63
CA SER A 186 3.92 10.45 8.29
C SER A 186 2.62 9.66 8.14
N ARG A 187 1.81 9.68 9.20
CA ARG A 187 0.44 9.14 9.23
C ARG A 187 -0.61 10.22 8.93
N TYR A 188 -0.21 11.47 8.69
CA TYR A 188 -1.15 12.53 8.31
C TYR A 188 -1.90 12.18 7.01
N GLY A 189 -3.23 12.07 7.11
CA GLY A 189 -4.12 11.67 6.03
C GLY A 189 -4.25 10.15 5.83
N LEU A 190 -3.58 9.33 6.63
CA LEU A 190 -3.99 7.93 6.80
C LEU A 190 -5.29 7.91 7.60
N ILE A 191 -6.32 7.25 7.09
CA ILE A 191 -7.54 7.01 7.85
C ILE A 191 -7.22 5.94 8.92
N PRO A 192 -7.32 6.30 10.22
CA PRO A 192 -6.69 5.52 11.28
C PRO A 192 -7.46 4.23 11.56
N TYR A 193 -6.69 3.16 11.77
CA TYR A 193 -7.11 1.92 12.41
C TYR A 193 -6.57 1.90 13.85
N ALA A 194 -5.25 1.72 14.02
CA ALA A 194 -4.59 1.66 15.32
C ALA A 194 -3.32 2.50 15.25
N ASN A 195 -3.42 3.73 15.79
CA ASN A 195 -2.44 4.79 15.71
C ASN A 195 -1.06 4.36 16.21
N SER A 196 -0.96 3.51 17.22
CA SER A 196 0.33 3.08 17.79
C SER A 196 1.04 1.99 16.97
N LEU A 197 0.37 1.41 15.97
CA LEU A 197 0.83 0.24 15.23
C LEU A 197 0.98 0.51 13.73
N GLU A 198 0.06 1.30 13.17
CA GLU A 198 -0.08 1.47 11.74
C GLU A 198 1.05 2.27 11.12
N GLN A 199 1.40 1.90 9.88
CA GLN A 199 2.35 2.67 9.10
C GLN A 199 2.07 2.51 7.60
N ILE A 200 2.11 3.63 6.86
CA ILE A 200 2.12 3.60 5.40
C ILE A 200 3.48 3.06 4.93
N GLY A 201 3.48 2.22 3.91
CA GLY A 201 4.70 1.66 3.35
C GLY A 201 4.64 1.43 1.84
N PRO A 202 5.81 1.36 1.19
CA PRO A 202 5.92 1.11 -0.24
C PRO A 202 5.67 -0.36 -0.57
N MET A 203 5.22 -0.59 -1.79
CA MET A 203 5.13 -1.90 -2.44
C MET A 203 5.62 -1.77 -3.89
N ALA A 204 6.37 -2.75 -4.39
CA ALA A 204 6.97 -2.73 -5.72
C ALA A 204 7.35 -4.13 -6.24
N ASN A 205 7.83 -4.21 -7.49
CA ASN A 205 8.32 -5.44 -8.13
C ASN A 205 9.85 -5.59 -8.10
N SER A 206 10.57 -4.69 -7.43
CA SER A 206 12.01 -4.80 -7.13
C SER A 206 12.37 -4.08 -5.83
N ILE A 207 13.56 -4.38 -5.28
CA ILE A 207 14.07 -3.73 -4.06
C ILE A 207 14.44 -2.27 -4.33
N GLU A 208 15.01 -1.98 -5.50
CA GLU A 208 15.40 -0.63 -5.90
C GLU A 208 14.19 0.30 -5.99
N ASP A 209 13.10 -0.21 -6.55
CA ASP A 209 11.83 0.52 -6.70
C ASP A 209 11.17 0.76 -5.33
N LEU A 210 11.22 -0.26 -4.45
CA LEU A 210 10.74 -0.18 -3.08
C LEU A 210 11.50 0.89 -2.28
N ALA A 211 12.82 0.89 -2.42
CA ALA A 211 13.73 1.84 -1.77
C ALA A 211 13.55 3.27 -2.30
N LEU A 212 13.41 3.43 -3.62
CA LEU A 212 13.10 4.71 -4.25
C LEU A 212 11.79 5.28 -3.68
N LEU A 213 10.73 4.48 -3.67
CA LEU A 213 9.43 4.92 -3.18
C LEU A 213 9.48 5.25 -1.68
N LEU A 214 10.19 4.46 -0.87
CA LEU A 214 10.40 4.80 0.55
C LEU A 214 11.11 6.14 0.71
N GLY A 215 12.17 6.39 -0.07
CA GLY A 215 12.89 7.66 -0.05
C GLY A 215 12.02 8.85 -0.44
N VAL A 216 11.04 8.64 -1.33
CA VAL A 216 10.06 9.66 -1.73
C VAL A 216 9.05 9.95 -0.63
N ILE A 217 8.59 8.96 0.14
CA ILE A 217 7.51 9.17 1.13
C ILE A 217 8.01 9.39 2.58
N ALA A 218 9.25 9.00 2.90
CA ALA A 218 9.84 9.13 4.23
C ALA A 218 10.42 10.53 4.46
N GLY A 219 10.14 11.15 5.61
CA GLY A 219 10.62 12.49 5.94
C GLY A 219 9.75 13.20 6.97
N LYS A 220 10.13 14.45 7.26
CA LYS A 220 9.50 15.28 8.29
C LYS A 220 8.10 15.75 7.88
N ASP A 221 7.15 15.61 8.79
CA ASP A 221 5.83 16.21 8.71
C ASP A 221 5.43 16.77 10.08
N GLU A 222 5.22 18.08 10.17
CA GLU A 222 4.88 18.75 11.44
C GLU A 222 3.43 18.50 11.88
N ARG A 223 2.59 17.98 10.98
CA ARG A 223 1.19 17.64 11.26
C ARG A 223 1.03 16.28 11.94
N ASP A 224 2.09 15.48 11.99
CA ASP A 224 2.14 14.20 12.68
C ASP A 224 3.14 14.26 13.83
N SER A 225 2.63 14.40 15.06
CA SER A 225 3.46 14.48 16.27
C SER A 225 4.24 13.19 16.59
N THR A 226 3.97 12.09 15.89
CA THR A 226 4.69 10.82 16.04
C THR A 226 5.72 10.58 14.94
N ASN A 227 5.78 11.47 13.93
CA ASN A 227 6.78 11.41 12.88
C ASN A 227 8.16 11.77 13.44
N ALA A 228 9.15 10.92 13.15
CA ALA A 228 10.51 11.06 13.67
C ALA A 228 11.33 12.13 12.94
N GLY A 229 10.80 12.75 11.88
CA GLY A 229 11.51 13.78 11.11
C GLY A 229 12.69 13.26 10.28
N LYS A 230 12.83 11.94 10.10
CA LYS A 230 13.99 11.33 9.43
C LYS A 230 13.67 10.99 7.97
N GLY A 231 14.58 11.32 7.07
CA GLY A 231 14.56 10.83 5.69
C GLY A 231 15.05 9.39 5.58
N PHE A 232 14.99 8.84 4.38
CA PHE A 232 15.52 7.51 4.06
C PHE A 232 16.46 7.58 2.86
N GLU A 233 17.62 6.93 3.00
CA GLU A 233 18.59 6.73 1.93
C GLU A 233 18.93 5.24 1.89
N PHE A 234 18.83 4.64 0.71
CA PHE A 234 19.14 3.23 0.52
C PHE A 234 20.65 3.03 0.46
N ARG A 235 21.14 2.07 1.25
CA ARG A 235 22.55 1.66 1.27
C ARG A 235 22.60 0.15 1.15
N GLU A 236 23.24 -0.33 0.09
CA GLU A 236 23.50 -1.75 -0.07
C GLU A 236 24.52 -2.20 0.98
N SER A 237 24.21 -3.25 1.72
CA SER A 237 25.15 -3.95 2.59
C SER A 237 25.35 -5.35 2.04
N LYS A 238 26.57 -5.87 2.11
CA LYS A 238 26.88 -7.27 1.81
C LYS A 238 27.18 -8.08 3.07
N GLU A 239 27.28 -7.41 4.21
CA GLU A 239 27.56 -8.01 5.51
C GLU A 239 26.27 -7.97 6.33
N PHE A 240 25.72 -9.16 6.60
CA PHE A 240 24.53 -9.34 7.42
C PHE A 240 24.85 -10.28 8.57
N ARG A 241 24.34 -9.97 9.75
CA ARG A 241 24.18 -10.95 10.82
C ARG A 241 22.71 -11.30 10.90
N ILE A 242 22.38 -12.55 10.61
CA ILE A 242 21.01 -13.02 10.51
C ILE A 242 20.67 -13.82 11.76
N ALA A 243 19.54 -13.48 12.39
CA ALA A 243 18.99 -14.23 13.50
C ALA A 243 17.67 -14.86 13.07
N VAL A 244 17.56 -16.19 13.17
CA VAL A 244 16.34 -16.96 12.86
C VAL A 244 15.60 -17.23 14.15
N VAL A 245 14.34 -16.80 14.24
CA VAL A 245 13.52 -16.98 15.45
C VAL A 245 12.91 -18.39 15.45
N LYS A 246 13.36 -19.28 16.35
CA LYS A 246 12.93 -20.70 16.39
C LYS A 246 11.42 -20.89 16.61
N ASN A 247 10.77 -19.90 17.20
CA ASN A 247 9.40 -20.01 17.70
C ASN A 247 8.35 -19.68 16.61
N THR A 248 8.76 -19.41 15.38
CA THR A 248 7.86 -19.19 14.24
C THR A 248 7.63 -20.49 13.49
N THR A 249 6.38 -20.77 13.13
CA THR A 249 5.98 -21.99 12.41
C THR A 249 5.07 -21.63 11.23
N ALA A 250 5.10 -22.47 10.20
CA ALA A 250 4.25 -22.43 9.03
C ALA A 250 4.09 -23.86 8.49
N GLU A 251 3.33 -24.01 7.40
CA GLU A 251 3.29 -25.27 6.66
C GLU A 251 4.70 -25.68 6.19
N GLU A 252 4.97 -26.99 6.12
CA GLU A 252 6.29 -27.55 5.77
C GLU A 252 6.86 -26.94 4.49
N GLN A 253 6.05 -26.86 3.44
CA GLN A 253 6.46 -26.28 2.15
C GLN A 253 6.90 -24.80 2.26
N ILE A 254 6.32 -24.04 3.19
CA ILE A 254 6.68 -22.64 3.43
C ILE A 254 8.00 -22.59 4.20
N MET A 255 8.16 -23.46 5.21
CA MET A 255 9.39 -23.55 5.99
C MET A 255 10.57 -23.96 5.12
N ASP A 256 10.39 -24.95 4.24
CA ASP A 256 11.42 -25.37 3.28
C ASP A 256 11.88 -24.20 2.40
N ARG A 257 10.92 -23.45 1.83
CA ARG A 257 11.24 -22.27 1.02
C ARG A 257 11.91 -21.17 1.81
N PHE A 258 11.54 -20.98 3.08
CA PHE A 258 12.22 -20.03 3.96
C PHE A 258 13.68 -20.43 4.17
N TYR A 259 13.96 -21.68 4.53
CA TYR A 259 15.33 -22.16 4.71
C TYR A 259 16.14 -22.18 3.41
N ASP A 260 15.50 -22.44 2.26
CA ASP A 260 16.13 -22.28 0.94
C ASP A 260 16.70 -20.87 0.74
N THR A 261 16.03 -19.82 1.24
CA THR A 261 16.51 -18.43 1.13
C THR A 261 17.73 -18.12 2.00
N LEU A 262 18.00 -18.95 3.01
CA LEU A 262 19.16 -18.80 3.89
C LEU A 262 20.40 -19.52 3.35
N ASN A 263 20.26 -20.34 2.30
CA ASN A 263 21.40 -21.03 1.69
C ASN A 263 22.46 -20.01 1.23
N GLY A 264 23.68 -20.15 1.76
CA GLY A 264 24.79 -19.24 1.49
C GLY A 264 24.95 -18.09 2.49
N PHE A 265 24.09 -18.02 3.51
CA PHE A 265 24.23 -17.07 4.62
C PHE A 265 24.50 -17.78 5.95
N GLU A 266 25.37 -17.19 6.77
CA GLU A 266 25.51 -17.58 8.17
C GLU A 266 24.37 -16.98 9.00
N TYR A 267 23.73 -17.79 9.85
CA TYR A 267 22.69 -17.34 10.77
C TYR A 267 22.79 -18.02 12.14
N GLU A 268 22.30 -17.31 13.15
CA GLU A 268 22.14 -17.82 14.51
C GLU A 268 20.67 -18.03 14.83
N GLU A 269 20.32 -19.15 15.45
CA GLU A 269 18.96 -19.35 15.91
C GLU A 269 18.74 -18.74 17.30
N ILE A 270 17.70 -17.93 17.45
CA ILE A 270 17.34 -17.25 18.70
C ILE A 270 15.91 -17.60 19.12
N GLU A 271 15.62 -17.41 20.41
CA GLU A 271 14.27 -17.52 20.94
C GLU A 271 13.72 -16.14 21.32
N LEU A 272 12.44 -15.92 21.03
CA LEU A 272 11.68 -14.77 21.52
C LEU A 272 10.49 -15.29 22.34
N PRO A 273 10.66 -15.54 23.66
CA PRO A 273 9.63 -16.13 24.50
C PRO A 273 8.32 -15.33 24.55
N SER A 274 8.38 -14.02 24.31
CA SER A 274 7.23 -13.12 24.28
C SER A 274 6.40 -13.23 23.00
N LEU A 275 6.93 -13.84 21.93
CA LEU A 275 6.26 -13.91 20.62
C LEU A 275 4.93 -14.64 20.68
N LYS A 276 4.78 -15.62 21.56
CA LYS A 276 3.50 -16.33 21.80
C LYS A 276 2.35 -15.42 22.23
N TYR A 277 2.66 -14.24 22.79
CA TYR A 277 1.66 -13.25 23.20
C TYR A 277 1.37 -12.21 22.13
N ALA A 278 2.13 -12.17 21.03
CA ALA A 278 2.08 -11.09 20.06
C ALA A 278 0.69 -10.94 19.43
N LEU A 279 0.04 -12.05 19.04
CA LEU A 279 -1.29 -12.01 18.43
C LEU A 279 -2.36 -11.51 19.41
N ALA A 280 -2.35 -12.01 20.65
CA ALA A 280 -3.28 -11.58 21.68
C ALA A 280 -3.10 -10.10 22.03
N ALA A 281 -1.85 -9.66 22.21
CA ALA A 281 -1.52 -8.27 22.46
C ALA A 281 -1.96 -7.36 21.30
N TYR A 282 -1.70 -7.79 20.06
CA TYR A 282 -2.16 -7.08 18.86
C TYR A 282 -3.67 -6.86 18.86
N TYR A 283 -4.47 -7.92 19.06
CA TYR A 283 -5.92 -7.78 19.01
C TYR A 283 -6.48 -6.91 20.14
N VAL A 284 -5.91 -6.97 21.34
CA VAL A 284 -6.34 -6.07 22.43
C VAL A 284 -6.04 -4.62 22.08
N ILE A 285 -4.82 -4.31 21.65
CA ILE A 285 -4.40 -2.93 21.34
C ILE A 285 -5.17 -2.40 20.12
N ALA A 286 -5.16 -3.15 19.02
CA ALA A 286 -5.73 -2.72 17.76
C ALA A 286 -7.24 -2.51 17.85
N MET A 287 -7.97 -3.40 18.54
CA MET A 287 -9.42 -3.24 18.73
C MET A 287 -9.75 -2.10 19.69
N SER A 288 -8.95 -1.89 20.73
CA SER A 288 -9.14 -0.76 21.64
C SER A 288 -8.99 0.57 20.92
N GLU A 289 -7.90 0.74 20.17
CA GLU A 289 -7.67 1.97 19.40
C GLU A 289 -8.69 2.15 18.26
N ALA A 290 -9.03 1.07 17.55
CA ALA A 290 -10.07 1.10 16.52
C ALA A 290 -11.40 1.61 17.07
N SER A 291 -11.83 1.12 18.24
CA SER A 291 -13.10 1.52 18.85
C SER A 291 -13.17 3.04 19.09
N SER A 292 -12.05 3.67 19.46
CA SER A 292 -11.95 5.12 19.63
C SER A 292 -11.83 5.85 18.29
N ASN A 293 -11.01 5.33 17.37
CA ASN A 293 -10.73 5.99 16.10
C ASN A 293 -11.94 6.05 15.18
N LEU A 294 -12.71 4.96 15.11
CA LEU A 294 -13.88 4.84 14.26
C LEU A 294 -15.13 5.51 14.85
N ALA A 295 -15.11 5.94 16.12
CA ALA A 295 -16.23 6.66 16.75
C ALA A 295 -16.60 7.97 16.04
N ARG A 296 -15.71 8.51 15.20
CA ARG A 296 -15.95 9.72 14.38
C ARG A 296 -16.96 9.52 13.25
N TYR A 297 -17.25 8.28 12.87
CA TYR A 297 -18.14 7.94 11.76
C TYR A 297 -19.58 7.82 12.27
N ASP A 298 -20.22 8.98 12.38
CA ASP A 298 -21.55 9.17 12.99
C ASP A 298 -22.63 9.57 11.96
N GLY A 299 -22.26 9.72 10.69
CA GLY A 299 -23.16 10.17 9.62
C GLY A 299 -23.57 11.64 9.71
N VAL A 300 -22.93 12.43 10.57
CA VAL A 300 -23.27 13.86 10.79
C VAL A 300 -22.48 14.77 9.85
N ARG A 301 -21.15 14.62 9.82
CA ARG A 301 -20.26 15.55 9.07
C ARG A 301 -19.93 15.04 7.67
N TYR A 302 -19.84 13.74 7.49
CA TYR A 302 -19.46 13.09 6.23
C TYR A 302 -19.78 11.60 6.26
N GLY A 303 -19.72 10.97 5.09
CA GLY A 303 -19.96 9.54 4.93
C GLY A 303 -21.44 9.20 4.80
N TYR A 304 -21.76 7.94 5.08
CA TYR A 304 -23.11 7.41 5.07
C TYR A 304 -23.91 7.99 6.24
N SER A 305 -25.09 8.52 5.93
CA SER A 305 -26.09 8.93 6.91
C SER A 305 -27.37 8.13 6.69
N VAL A 306 -28.06 7.78 7.76
CA VAL A 306 -29.33 7.03 7.67
C VAL A 306 -30.42 8.03 7.23
N PRO A 307 -31.10 7.81 6.08
CA PRO A 307 -32.06 8.77 5.54
C PRO A 307 -33.23 9.12 6.46
N GLU A 308 -33.54 8.25 7.43
CA GLU A 308 -34.65 8.41 8.37
C GLU A 308 -34.33 9.33 9.56
N LEU A 309 -33.07 9.77 9.70
CA LEU A 309 -32.57 10.60 10.81
C LEU A 309 -32.10 12.01 10.38
N THR A 310 -32.23 12.35 9.09
CA THR A 310 -31.84 13.65 8.49
C THR A 310 -33.05 14.39 7.96
#